data_AF-A0A9X3EU25-F1
#
_entry.id   AF-A0A9X3EU25-F1
#
_cell.length_a   1.000
_cell.length_b   1.000
_cell.length_c   1.000
_cell.angle_alpha   90.00
_cell.angle_beta   90.00
_cell.angle_gamma   90.00
#
_symmetry.space_group_name_H-M   'P 1'
#
loop_
_entity.id
_entity.type
_entity.pdbx_description
1 polymer ?
#
loop_
_entity_poly.entity_id
_entity_poly.type
_entity_poly.pdbx_seq_one_letter_code
_entity_poly.pdbx_strand_id
1 'polypeptide(L)'
;MVDHGLLRRAYADVLTDSLRVAALEACGYEVTVLEFVGGEHTPKNLLIKGHRRHPRATVEPHRWRLEPLQTRCAALGVQPDLLRRLAAIQAASQPSG
;
A
#
# COMPACT_ATOMS: atom_id res chain seq x y z
N MET A 1 6.08 13.00 -17.75
CA MET A 1 5.33 11.73 -17.62
C MET A 1 5.61 10.90 -18.87
N VAL A 2 5.57 9.57 -18.82
CA VAL A 2 5.93 8.75 -19.99
C VAL A 2 4.82 8.83 -21.05
N ASP A 3 5.14 9.34 -22.24
CA ASP A 3 4.15 9.58 -23.30
C ASP A 3 3.72 8.30 -24.04
N HIS A 4 4.53 7.25 -23.96
CA HIS A 4 4.18 5.95 -24.52
C HIS A 4 3.17 5.22 -23.65
N GLY A 5 1.98 4.97 -24.19
CA GLY A 5 0.87 4.37 -23.46
C GLY A 5 1.16 3.03 -22.78
N LEU A 6 2.04 2.19 -23.36
CA LEU A 6 2.46 0.94 -22.74
C LEU A 6 3.28 1.17 -21.47
N LEU A 7 4.29 2.04 -21.55
CA LEU A 7 5.17 2.37 -20.43
C LEU A 7 4.40 3.10 -19.33
N ARG A 8 3.44 3.96 -19.71
CA ARG A 8 2.56 4.64 -18.75
C ARG A 8 1.72 3.65 -17.95
N ARG A 9 1.19 2.59 -18.58
CA ARG A 9 0.44 1.53 -17.90
C ARG A 9 1.35 0.76 -16.95
N ALA A 10 2.48 0.27 -17.43
CA ALA A 10 3.44 -0.46 -16.59
C ALA A 10 3.90 0.36 -15.38
N TYR A 11 4.16 1.66 -15.56
CA TYR A 11 4.49 2.57 -14.47
C TYR A 11 3.34 2.70 -13.46
N ALA A 12 2.11 2.92 -13.93
CA ALA A 12 0.94 3.05 -13.07
C ALA A 12 0.68 1.77 -12.26
N ASP A 13 0.86 0.59 -12.87
CA ASP A 13 0.70 -0.71 -12.22
C ASP A 13 1.70 -0.87 -11.06
N VAL A 14 3.00 -0.70 -11.36
CA VAL A 14 4.07 -0.80 -10.36
C VAL A 14 3.94 0.24 -9.26
N LEU A 15 3.58 1.48 -9.61
CA LEU A 15 3.37 2.56 -8.66
C LEU A 15 2.24 2.20 -7.69
N THR A 16 1.13 1.70 -8.20
CA THR A 16 -0.03 1.34 -7.38
C THR A 16 0.33 0.20 -6.42
N ASP A 17 1.03 -0.83 -6.89
CA ASP A 17 1.45 -1.95 -6.04
C ASP A 17 2.46 -1.53 -4.97
N SER A 18 3.40 -0.65 -5.32
CA SER A 18 4.37 -0.08 -4.37
C SER A 18 3.68 0.69 -3.23
N LEU A 19 2.59 1.41 -3.53
CA LEU A 19 1.80 2.11 -2.52
C LEU A 19 0.95 1.15 -1.66
N ARG A 20 0.43 0.06 -2.24
CA ARG A 20 -0.27 -1.00 -1.48
C ARG A 20 0.64 -1.67 -0.47
N VAL A 21 1.87 -2.01 -0.87
CA VAL A 21 2.91 -2.58 0.01
C VAL A 21 3.19 -1.63 1.17
N ALA A 22 3.49 -0.37 0.86
CA ALA A 22 3.79 0.62 1.87
C ALA A 22 2.62 0.87 2.85
N ALA A 23 1.37 0.82 2.37
CA ALA A 23 0.19 0.94 3.22
C ALA A 23 0.05 -0.24 4.20
N LEU A 24 0.29 -1.47 3.73
CA LEU A 24 0.26 -2.65 4.60
C LEU A 24 1.37 -2.58 5.67
N GLU A 25 2.59 -2.21 5.28
CA GLU A 25 3.71 -2.02 6.21
C GLU A 25 3.41 -0.93 7.25
N ALA A 26 2.84 0.21 6.81
CA ALA A 26 2.45 1.30 7.68
C ALA A 26 1.37 0.89 8.71
N CYS A 27 0.51 -0.06 8.35
CA CYS A 27 -0.49 -0.66 9.22
C CYS A 27 0.05 -1.82 10.10
N GLY A 28 1.36 -2.10 10.04
CA GLY A 28 2.03 -3.10 10.89
C GLY A 28 2.02 -4.53 10.35
N TYR A 29 1.71 -4.72 9.07
CA TYR A 29 1.85 -6.02 8.42
C TYR A 29 3.30 -6.26 8.00
N GLU A 30 3.75 -7.51 8.11
CA GLU A 30 4.91 -7.97 7.35
C GLU A 30 4.46 -8.25 5.92
N VAL A 31 5.13 -7.66 4.93
CA VAL A 31 4.72 -7.78 3.55
C VAL A 31 5.73 -8.57 2.75
N THR A 32 5.25 -9.50 1.94
CA THR A 32 6.05 -10.22 0.94
C THR A 32 5.47 -9.93 -0.43
N VAL A 33 6.33 -9.56 -1.38
CA VAL A 33 5.97 -9.32 -2.78
C VAL A 33 6.58 -10.44 -3.62
N LEU A 34 5.76 -11.11 -4.42
CA LEU A 34 6.17 -12.23 -5.26
C LEU A 34 5.63 -12.03 -6.68
N GLU A 35 6.35 -12.51 -7.70
CA GLU A 35 5.76 -12.66 -9.02
C GLU A 35 4.83 -13.87 -9.04
N PHE A 36 3.56 -13.66 -9.35
CA PHE A 36 2.64 -14.72 -9.70
C PHE A 36 2.77 -15.00 -11.20
N VAL A 37 3.36 -16.15 -11.51
CA VAL A 37 3.47 -16.65 -12.87
C VAL A 37 2.22 -17.50 -13.17
N GLY A 38 1.34 -17.00 -14.04
CA GLY A 38 0.28 -17.81 -14.65
C GLY A 38 0.84 -18.74 -15.73
N GLY A 39 0.00 -19.56 -16.36
CA GLY A 39 0.40 -20.37 -17.52
C GLY A 39 1.01 -19.52 -18.66
N GLU A 40 1.71 -20.15 -19.61
CA GLU A 40 2.64 -19.54 -20.60
C GLU A 40 2.19 -18.22 -21.27
N HIS A 41 0.89 -17.95 -21.37
CA HIS A 41 0.31 -16.83 -22.11
C HIS A 41 -0.37 -15.78 -21.20
N THR A 42 -0.24 -15.88 -19.88
CA THR A 42 -0.84 -14.93 -18.93
C THR A 42 0.18 -13.87 -18.53
N PRO A 43 -0.17 -12.57 -18.52
CA PRO A 43 0.70 -11.54 -17.96
C PRO A 43 1.08 -11.89 -16.52
N LYS A 44 2.36 -11.72 -16.17
CA LYS A 44 2.82 -11.88 -14.78
C LYS A 44 2.15 -10.81 -13.92
N ASN A 45 1.59 -11.21 -12.78
CA ASN A 45 0.99 -10.28 -11.81
C ASN A 45 1.83 -10.28 -10.53
N LEU A 46 1.88 -9.16 -9.80
CA LEU A 46 2.47 -9.14 -8.46
C LEU A 46 1.46 -9.70 -7.45
N LEU A 47 1.89 -10.70 -6.68
CA LEU A 47 1.18 -11.16 -5.49
C LEU A 47 1.76 -10.43 -4.27
N ILE A 48 0.92 -9.64 -3.61
CA ILE A 48 1.26 -8.96 -2.35
C ILE A 48 0.63 -9.76 -1.19
N LYS A 49 1.47 -10.37 -0.36
CA LYS A 49 1.06 -11.12 0.82
C LYS A 49 1.33 -10.31 2.08
N GLY A 50 0.29 -9.94 2.81
CA GLY A 50 0.39 -9.33 4.14
C GLY A 50 0.24 -10.37 5.24
N HIS A 51 1.21 -10.46 6.15
CA HIS A 51 1.20 -11.33 7.32
C HIS A 51 1.10 -10.49 8.60
N ARG A 52 0.10 -10.78 9.43
CA ARG A 52 -0.07 -10.15 10.74
C ARG A 52 0.41 -11.15 11.80
N ARG A 53 1.53 -10.85 12.48
CA ARG A 53 2.15 -11.73 13.50
C ARG A 53 1.17 -12.15 14.59
N HIS A 54 0.30 -11.24 15.02
CA HIS A 54 -0.70 -11.48 16.04
C HIS A 54 -2.11 -11.30 15.46
N PRO A 55 -2.64 -12.32 14.76
CA PRO A 55 -3.93 -12.20 14.07
C PRO A 55 -5.11 -11.95 15.02
N ARG A 56 -4.98 -12.29 16.31
CA ARG A 56 -6.01 -12.07 17.33
C ARG A 56 -5.81 -10.80 18.16
N ALA A 57 -4.70 -10.08 17.99
CA ALA A 57 -4.50 -8.82 18.68
C ALA A 57 -5.50 -7.77 18.18
N THR A 58 -5.97 -6.91 19.09
CA THR A 58 -6.79 -5.76 18.73
C THR A 58 -6.05 -4.88 17.75
N VAL A 59 -6.72 -4.45 16.68
CA VAL A 59 -6.17 -3.47 15.76
C VAL A 59 -6.17 -2.11 16.47
N GLU A 60 -5.01 -1.47 16.54
CA GLU A 60 -4.81 -0.18 17.18
C GLU A 60 -4.44 0.87 16.12
N PRO A 61 -5.40 1.46 15.38
CA PRO A 61 -5.07 2.37 14.28
C PRO A 61 -4.27 3.61 14.69
N HIS A 62 -4.41 4.06 15.94
CA HIS A 62 -3.60 5.15 16.49
C HIS A 62 -2.09 4.86 16.43
N ARG A 63 -1.67 3.58 16.40
CA ARG A 63 -0.27 3.13 16.28
C ARG A 63 0.23 2.98 14.84
N TRP A 64 -0.61 3.16 13.83
CA TRP A 64 -0.17 3.08 12.43
C TRP A 64 0.87 4.14 12.11
N ARG A 65 1.89 3.77 11.34
CA ARG A 65 2.98 4.66 10.93
C ARG A 65 2.74 5.16 9.52
N LEU A 66 1.72 6.01 9.34
CA LEU A 66 1.32 6.49 8.01
C LEU A 66 2.25 7.57 7.42
N GLU A 67 3.06 8.24 8.24
CA GLU A 67 3.92 9.37 7.81
C GLU A 67 4.87 9.01 6.64
N PRO A 68 5.60 7.88 6.64
CA PRO A 68 6.46 7.53 5.50
C PRO A 68 5.69 7.33 4.19
N LEU A 69 4.47 6.77 4.27
CA LEU A 69 3.58 6.62 3.12
C LEU A 69 3.09 7.99 2.62
N GLN A 70 2.74 8.90 3.53
CA GLN A 70 2.33 10.27 3.20
C GLN A 70 3.45 11.02 2.48
N THR A 71 4.67 10.97 3.02
CA THR A 71 5.87 11.59 2.42
C THR A 71 6.13 11.05 1.01
N ARG A 72 6.01 9.73 0.80
CA ARG A 72 6.15 9.12 -0.52
C ARG A 72 5.06 9.57 -1.50
N CYS A 73 3.79 9.58 -1.07
CA CYS A 73 2.68 10.05 -1.90
C CYS A 73 2.85 11.52 -2.31
N ALA A 74 3.29 12.38 -1.37
CA ALA A 74 3.57 13.78 -1.64
C ALA A 74 4.70 13.97 -2.66
N ALA A 75 5.82 13.25 -2.50
CA ALA A 75 6.95 13.31 -3.44
C ALA A 75 6.57 12.84 -4.86
N LEU A 76 5.64 11.89 -4.97
CA LEU A 76 5.12 11.39 -6.24
C LEU A 76 3.97 12.25 -6.80
N GLY A 77 3.48 13.24 -6.05
CA GLY A 77 2.35 14.08 -6.46
C GLY A 77 1.02 13.32 -6.57
N VAL A 78 0.86 12.21 -5.83
CA VAL A 78 -0.35 11.36 -5.87
C VAL A 78 -1.13 11.44 -4.56
N GLN A 79 -2.45 11.29 -4.67
CA GLN A 79 -3.36 11.31 -3.53
C GLN A 79 -4.27 10.07 -3.53
N PRO A 80 -3.77 8.90 -3.08
CA PRO A 80 -4.57 7.67 -3.07
C PRO A 80 -5.73 7.76 -2.07
N ASP A 81 -6.93 7.38 -2.49
CA ASP A 81 -8.12 7.35 -1.61
C ASP A 81 -7.89 6.47 -0.36
N LEU A 82 -7.12 5.39 -0.51
CA LEU A 82 -6.73 4.52 0.60
C LEU A 82 -6.02 5.29 1.72
N LEU A 83 -5.04 6.15 1.39
CA LEU A 83 -4.29 6.91 2.38
C LEU A 83 -5.22 7.86 3.15
N ARG A 84 -6.14 8.53 2.45
CA ARG A 84 -7.14 9.41 3.07
C ARG A 84 -8.01 8.67 4.07
N ARG A 85 -8.46 7.44 3.72
CA ARG A 85 -9.26 6.59 4.62
C ARG A 85 -8.47 6.11 5.82
N LEU A 86 -7.23 5.66 5.63
CA LEU A 86 -6.37 5.21 6.73
C LEU A 86 -6.10 6.36 7.72
N ALA A 87 -5.81 7.56 7.23
CA ALA A 87 -5.62 8.74 8.06
C ALA A 87 -6.89 9.10 8.86
N ALA A 88 -8.06 9.03 8.23
CA ALA A 88 -9.33 9.27 8.92
C ALA A 88 -9.61 8.25 10.04
N ILE A 89 -9.34 6.96 9.78
CA ILE A 89 -9.49 5.89 10.79
C ILE A 89 -8.50 6.09 11.95
N GLN A 90 -7.24 6.43 11.64
CA GLN A 90 -6.23 6.70 12.66
C GLN A 90 -6.64 7.90 13.54
N ALA A 91 -7.09 9.00 12.92
CA ALA A 91 -7.54 10.18 13.64
C ALA A 91 -8.74 9.88 14.57
N ALA A 92 -9.71 9.10 14.10
CA ALA A 92 -10.87 8.69 14.90
C ALA A 92 -10.53 7.73 16.04
N SER A 93 -9.35 7.11 16.02
CA SER A 93 -8.90 6.14 17.02
C SER A 93 -7.99 6.75 18.10
N GLN A 94 -7.66 8.03 18.00
CA GLN A 94 -6.87 8.71 19.03
C GLN A 94 -7.69 8.80 20.33
N PRO A 95 -7.16 8.35 21.48
CA PRO A 95 -7.89 8.46 22.74
C PRO A 95 -8.13 9.94 23.05
N SER A 96 -9.39 10.31 23.27
CA SER A 96 -9.75 11.59 23.89
C SER A 96 -9.06 11.62 25.25
N GLY A 97 -8.06 12.49 25.39
CA GLY A 97 -7.33 12.69 26.64
C GLY A 97 -8.22 13.14 27.79
#